data_AF-A0A923QS48-F1
#
_entry.id   AF-A0A923QS48-F1
#
_cell.length_a   1.000
_cell.length_b   1.000
_cell.length_c   1.000
_cell.angle_alpha   90.00
_cell.angle_beta   90.00
_cell.angle_gamma   90.00
#
_symmetry.space_group_name_H-M   'P 1'
#
loop_
_entity.id
_entity.type
_entity.pdbx_description
1 polymer ?
#
loop_
_entity_poly.entity_id
_entity_poly.type
_entity_poly.pdbx_seq_one_letter_code
_entity_poly.pdbx_strand_id
1 'polypeptide(L)'
;MPRKYAVLRTFTTDVERLLREAETSFAILRDAGPSASVHQLSAVYRPIHSLKGICGMVGEARLLVKAFHLFEEGLPPLLPVRNARAPSQAEWVQLGETTFEMVREVLRVLRSKLELWERLGADAHDSKGLIVAFHCESKTVKLWVPITVLFGLVSDAELSADSDLVQTVVGASEEFLLIEAVNGPVALGFTEIIATGTRLDALHLGVSTSFKEWWHLFHKRTVSSSEAA
;
A
#
# COMPACT_ATOMS: atom_id res chain seq x y z
N MET A 1 9.81 -17.53 4.47
CA MET A 1 9.06 -16.47 3.77
C MET A 1 8.46 -15.51 4.82
N PRO A 2 8.77 -14.21 4.80
CA PRO A 2 8.28 -13.28 5.81
C PRO A 2 6.77 -13.19 5.70
N ARG A 3 6.07 -13.13 6.85
CA ARG A 3 4.60 -13.20 6.89
C ARG A 3 3.96 -12.14 5.98
N LYS A 4 4.54 -10.94 5.92
CA LYS A 4 4.06 -9.86 5.03
C LYS A 4 4.22 -10.18 3.56
N TYR A 5 5.38 -10.67 3.12
CA TYR A 5 5.60 -11.08 1.74
C TYR A 5 4.68 -12.26 1.36
N ALA A 6 4.46 -13.22 2.26
CA ALA A 6 3.51 -14.32 2.05
C ALA A 6 2.05 -13.84 1.92
N VAL A 7 1.63 -12.93 2.81
CA VAL A 7 0.30 -12.31 2.76
C VAL A 7 0.13 -11.52 1.48
N LEU A 8 1.09 -10.66 1.12
CA LEU A 8 1.01 -9.82 -0.06
C LEU A 8 0.97 -10.65 -1.36
N ARG A 9 1.80 -11.69 -1.47
CA ARG A 9 1.79 -12.61 -2.61
C ARG A 9 0.47 -13.38 -2.75
N THR A 10 -0.10 -13.83 -1.63
CA THR A 10 -1.41 -14.50 -1.63
C THR A 10 -2.50 -13.52 -2.04
N PHE A 11 -2.48 -12.31 -1.46
CA PHE A 11 -3.39 -11.23 -1.78
C PHE A 11 -3.38 -10.88 -3.27
N THR A 12 -2.22 -10.65 -3.89
CA THR A 12 -2.15 -10.32 -5.31
C THR A 12 -2.74 -11.43 -6.18
N THR A 13 -2.48 -12.69 -5.82
CA THR A 13 -3.05 -13.86 -6.52
C THR A 13 -4.58 -13.90 -6.42
N ASP A 14 -5.12 -13.66 -5.23
CA ASP A 14 -6.57 -13.67 -4.99
C ASP A 14 -7.29 -12.51 -5.68
N VAL A 15 -6.73 -11.30 -5.60
CA VAL A 15 -7.28 -10.12 -6.30
C VAL A 15 -7.30 -10.36 -7.80
N GLU A 16 -6.24 -10.91 -8.41
CA GLU A 16 -6.22 -11.20 -9.84
C GLU A 16 -7.28 -12.20 -10.27
N ARG A 17 -7.47 -13.25 -9.47
CA ARG A 17 -8.51 -14.25 -9.74
C ARG A 17 -9.89 -13.61 -9.71
N LEU A 18 -10.20 -12.85 -8.66
CA LEU A 18 -11.50 -12.19 -8.49
C LEU A 18 -11.71 -11.05 -9.49
N LEU A 19 -10.66 -10.33 -9.87
CA LEU A 19 -10.73 -9.27 -10.87
C LEU A 19 -11.14 -9.85 -12.23
N ARG A 20 -10.53 -10.95 -12.66
CA ARG A 20 -10.93 -11.64 -13.91
C ARG A 20 -12.39 -12.10 -13.87
N GLU A 21 -12.84 -12.62 -12.73
CA GLU A 21 -14.24 -13.03 -12.52
C GLU A 21 -15.20 -11.84 -12.61
N ALA A 22 -14.85 -10.72 -11.96
CA ALA A 22 -15.60 -9.48 -11.98
C ALA A 22 -15.67 -8.88 -13.39
N GLU A 23 -14.54 -8.78 -14.09
CA GLU A 23 -14.45 -8.23 -15.46
C GLU A 23 -15.28 -9.04 -16.45
N THR A 24 -15.20 -10.38 -16.36
CA THR A 24 -15.99 -11.27 -17.21
C THR A 24 -17.48 -11.09 -16.97
N SER A 25 -17.90 -11.09 -15.70
CA SER A 25 -19.31 -10.90 -15.33
C SER A 25 -19.81 -9.51 -15.71
N PHE A 26 -18.95 -8.50 -15.59
CA PHE A 26 -19.26 -7.13 -15.94
C PHE A 26 -19.40 -6.92 -17.44
N ALA A 27 -18.55 -7.54 -18.26
CA ALA A 27 -18.69 -7.50 -19.71
C ALA A 27 -20.05 -8.09 -20.14
N ILE A 28 -20.46 -9.22 -19.56
CA ILE A 28 -21.77 -9.83 -19.81
C ILE A 28 -22.90 -8.88 -19.39
N LEU A 29 -22.78 -8.23 -18.23
CA LEU A 29 -23.78 -7.27 -17.75
C LEU A 29 -23.87 -6.04 -18.68
N ARG A 30 -22.72 -5.49 -19.08
CA ARG A 30 -22.61 -4.37 -20.02
C ARG A 30 -23.31 -4.66 -21.33
N ASP A 31 -23.06 -5.83 -21.90
CA ASP A 31 -23.62 -6.21 -23.20
C ASP A 31 -25.14 -6.47 -23.12
N ALA A 32 -25.65 -6.88 -21.95
CA ALA A 32 -27.08 -7.04 -21.71
C ALA A 32 -27.84 -5.71 -21.52
N GLY A 33 -27.15 -4.67 -21.06
CA GLY A 33 -27.69 -3.32 -20.88
C GLY A 33 -28.98 -3.28 -20.04
N PRO A 34 -30.03 -2.54 -20.45
CA PRO A 34 -31.27 -2.42 -19.68
C PRO A 34 -32.05 -3.74 -19.52
N SER A 35 -31.73 -4.76 -20.33
CA SER A 35 -32.38 -6.08 -20.31
C SER A 35 -31.65 -7.08 -19.41
N ALA A 36 -30.66 -6.62 -18.63
CA ALA A 36 -29.92 -7.47 -17.72
C ALA A 36 -30.82 -8.15 -16.68
N SER A 37 -30.64 -9.45 -16.52
CA SER A 37 -31.29 -10.23 -15.47
C SER A 37 -30.67 -9.95 -14.10
N VAL A 38 -31.46 -10.19 -13.04
CA VAL A 38 -30.98 -10.14 -11.65
C VAL A 38 -29.79 -11.10 -11.44
N HIS A 39 -29.76 -12.24 -12.14
CA HIS A 39 -28.63 -13.17 -12.09
C HIS A 39 -27.35 -12.54 -12.66
N GLN A 40 -27.43 -11.83 -13.79
CA GLN A 40 -26.27 -11.14 -14.37
C GLN A 40 -25.78 -10.00 -13.47
N LEU A 41 -26.69 -9.24 -12.87
CA LEU A 41 -26.32 -8.23 -11.85
C LEU A 41 -25.61 -8.88 -10.66
N SER A 42 -26.22 -9.93 -10.08
CA SER A 42 -25.66 -10.64 -8.91
C SER A 42 -24.29 -11.30 -9.21
N ALA A 43 -24.04 -11.70 -10.46
CA ALA A 43 -22.75 -12.20 -10.89
C ALA A 43 -21.62 -11.15 -10.82
N VAL A 44 -21.95 -9.85 -10.93
CA VAL A 44 -20.99 -8.76 -10.73
C VAL A 44 -20.86 -8.39 -9.24
N TYR A 45 -21.98 -8.28 -8.53
CA TYR A 45 -21.97 -7.89 -7.10
C TYR A 45 -21.09 -8.79 -6.24
N ARG A 46 -21.15 -10.12 -6.43
CA ARG A 46 -20.41 -11.10 -5.60
C ARG A 46 -18.88 -10.93 -5.65
N PRO A 47 -18.22 -10.94 -6.82
CA PRO A 47 -16.77 -10.74 -6.88
C PRO A 47 -16.37 -9.32 -6.47
N ILE A 48 -17.17 -8.27 -6.77
CA ILE A 48 -16.89 -6.90 -6.29
C ILE A 48 -16.93 -6.80 -4.77
N HIS A 49 -17.94 -7.40 -4.13
CA HIS A 49 -18.03 -7.46 -2.68
C HIS A 49 -16.84 -8.22 -2.05
N SER A 50 -16.43 -9.32 -2.68
CA SER A 50 -15.27 -10.10 -2.24
C SER A 50 -13.96 -9.30 -2.39
N LEU A 51 -13.79 -8.61 -3.52
CA LEU A 51 -12.66 -7.71 -3.78
C LEU A 51 -12.57 -6.59 -2.73
N LYS A 52 -13.71 -5.97 -2.40
CA LYS A 52 -13.80 -4.98 -1.32
C LYS A 52 -13.33 -5.56 0.01
N GLY A 53 -13.79 -6.77 0.35
CA GLY A 53 -13.42 -7.47 1.58
C GLY A 53 -11.91 -7.71 1.69
N ILE A 54 -11.30 -8.32 0.66
CA ILE A 54 -9.87 -8.63 0.71
C ILE A 54 -8.98 -7.37 0.64
N CYS A 55 -9.40 -6.32 -0.07
CA CYS A 55 -8.68 -5.05 -0.08
C CYS A 55 -8.72 -4.36 1.30
N GLY A 56 -9.76 -4.61 2.10
CA GLY A 56 -9.84 -4.15 3.48
C GLY A 56 -8.86 -4.85 4.43
N MET A 57 -8.32 -6.01 4.04
CA MET A 57 -7.38 -6.79 4.87
C MET A 57 -5.92 -6.41 4.66
N VAL A 58 -5.59 -5.71 3.57
CA VAL A 58 -4.23 -5.32 3.21
C VAL A 58 -4.16 -3.79 3.13
N GLY A 59 -3.40 -3.17 4.05
CA GLY A 59 -3.32 -1.71 4.17
C GLY A 59 -2.93 -1.00 2.87
N GLU A 60 -2.02 -1.60 2.10
CA GLU A 60 -1.54 -1.09 0.81
C GLU A 60 -2.62 -1.03 -0.29
N ALA A 61 -3.74 -1.75 -0.10
CA ALA A 61 -4.87 -1.78 -1.03
C ALA A 61 -6.12 -1.05 -0.50
N ARG A 62 -6.02 -0.35 0.63
CA ARG A 62 -7.18 0.26 1.30
C ARG A 62 -7.92 1.28 0.43
N LEU A 63 -7.22 1.97 -0.46
CA LEU A 63 -7.83 2.89 -1.43
C LEU A 63 -8.84 2.20 -2.36
N LEU A 64 -8.61 0.92 -2.69
CA LEU A 64 -9.50 0.13 -3.53
C LEU A 64 -10.83 -0.17 -2.83
N VAL A 65 -10.87 -0.21 -1.49
CA VAL A 65 -12.12 -0.45 -0.73
C VAL A 65 -13.15 0.62 -1.05
N LYS A 66 -12.73 1.89 -1.07
CA LYS A 66 -13.61 3.02 -1.39
C LYS A 66 -14.11 2.93 -2.84
N ALA A 67 -13.23 2.59 -3.78
CA ALA A 67 -13.64 2.47 -5.18
C ALA A 67 -14.59 1.30 -5.43
N PHE A 68 -14.33 0.12 -4.84
CA PHE A 68 -15.27 -1.00 -4.93
C PHE A 68 -16.60 -0.71 -4.25
N HIS A 69 -16.58 0.02 -3.14
CA HIS A 69 -17.82 0.46 -2.50
C HIS A 69 -18.62 1.41 -3.39
N LEU A 70 -17.98 2.43 -3.98
CA LEU A 70 -18.62 3.34 -4.93
C LEU A 70 -19.15 2.57 -6.14
N PHE A 71 -18.38 1.62 -6.67
CA PHE A 71 -18.82 0.79 -7.78
C PHE A 71 -20.03 -0.07 -7.42
N GLU A 72 -20.03 -0.72 -6.25
CA GLU A 72 -21.16 -1.50 -5.75
C GLU A 72 -22.45 -0.66 -5.59
N GLU A 73 -22.32 0.58 -5.12
CA GLU A 73 -23.44 1.54 -5.02
C GLU A 73 -23.90 2.09 -6.37
N GLY A 74 -22.96 2.23 -7.32
CA GLY A 74 -23.24 2.71 -8.67
C GLY A 74 -23.85 1.65 -9.59
N LEU A 75 -23.84 0.37 -9.22
CA LEU A 75 -24.50 -0.69 -9.99
C LEU A 75 -26.04 -0.57 -9.90
N PRO A 76 -26.78 -1.05 -10.93
CA PRO A 76 -28.23 -1.14 -10.84
C PRO A 76 -28.67 -1.98 -9.64
N PRO A 77 -29.66 -1.53 -8.85
CA PRO A 77 -30.03 -2.20 -7.62
C PRO A 77 -30.61 -3.59 -7.91
N LEU A 78 -30.23 -4.59 -7.10
CA LEU A 78 -30.74 -5.97 -7.22
C LEU A 78 -32.25 -6.07 -6.99
N LEU A 79 -32.81 -5.15 -6.21
CA LEU A 79 -34.24 -5.06 -5.91
C LEU A 79 -34.74 -3.66 -6.28
N PRO A 80 -35.96 -3.54 -6.82
CA PRO A 80 -36.53 -2.24 -7.13
C PRO A 80 -36.71 -1.42 -5.84
N VAL A 81 -35.92 -0.35 -5.71
CA VAL A 81 -36.04 0.60 -4.59
C VAL A 81 -37.02 1.69 -5.00
N ARG A 82 -38.10 1.87 -4.22
CA ARG A 82 -39.02 2.99 -4.43
C ARG A 82 -38.27 4.30 -4.17
N ASN A 83 -38.29 5.21 -5.15
CA ASN A 83 -37.78 6.59 -5.10
C ASN A 83 -36.26 6.80 -5.25
N ALA A 84 -35.48 5.78 -5.64
CA ALA A 84 -34.08 5.98 -6.00
C ALA A 84 -33.94 6.25 -7.51
N ARG A 85 -33.16 7.25 -7.91
CA ARG A 85 -32.73 7.41 -9.30
C ARG A 85 -31.84 6.22 -9.65
N ALA A 86 -32.28 5.37 -10.58
CA ALA A 86 -31.44 4.31 -11.10
C ALA A 86 -30.26 4.93 -11.87
N PRO A 87 -29.02 4.46 -11.65
CA PRO A 87 -27.88 4.90 -12.43
C PRO A 87 -28.08 4.50 -13.89
N SER A 88 -27.73 5.40 -14.81
CA SER A 88 -27.72 5.11 -16.24
C SER A 88 -26.63 4.10 -16.57
N GLN A 89 -26.81 3.39 -17.69
CA GLN A 89 -25.81 2.44 -18.16
C GLN A 89 -24.43 3.06 -18.36
N ALA A 90 -24.37 4.27 -18.92
CA ALA A 90 -23.11 4.97 -19.10
C ALA A 90 -22.39 5.24 -17.76
N GLU A 91 -23.13 5.66 -16.73
CA GLU A 91 -22.57 5.97 -15.40
C GLU A 91 -21.90 4.75 -14.76
N TRP A 92 -22.59 3.60 -14.70
CA TRP A 92 -22.02 2.41 -14.06
C TRP A 92 -21.00 1.68 -14.93
N VAL A 93 -21.08 1.80 -16.26
CA VAL A 93 -20.04 1.30 -17.16
C VAL A 93 -18.73 2.05 -16.91
N GLN A 94 -18.78 3.38 -16.92
CA GLN A 94 -17.62 4.23 -16.67
C GLN A 94 -17.01 3.93 -15.29
N LEU A 95 -17.85 3.86 -14.25
CA LEU A 95 -17.38 3.59 -12.88
C LEU A 95 -16.71 2.22 -12.76
N GLY A 96 -17.26 1.19 -13.39
CA GLY A 96 -16.65 -0.15 -13.42
C GLY A 96 -15.30 -0.16 -14.14
N GLU A 97 -15.23 0.46 -15.32
CA GLU A 97 -13.98 0.55 -16.10
C GLU A 97 -12.88 1.30 -15.35
N THR A 98 -13.17 2.47 -14.77
CA THR A 98 -12.23 3.22 -13.94
C THR A 98 -11.80 2.42 -12.71
N THR A 99 -12.72 1.71 -12.06
CA THR A 99 -12.39 0.89 -10.90
C THR A 99 -11.44 -0.25 -11.28
N PHE A 100 -11.71 -0.96 -12.39
CA PHE A 100 -10.83 -2.05 -12.84
C PHE A 100 -9.46 -1.55 -13.26
N GLU A 101 -9.37 -0.40 -13.94
CA GLU A 101 -8.10 0.23 -14.28
C GLU A 101 -7.28 0.53 -13.02
N MET A 102 -7.89 1.16 -12.02
CA MET A 102 -7.21 1.46 -10.76
C MET A 102 -6.72 0.19 -10.03
N VAL A 103 -7.51 -0.90 -10.06
CA VAL A 103 -7.11 -2.19 -9.46
C VAL A 103 -5.89 -2.77 -10.20
N ARG A 104 -5.85 -2.69 -11.54
CA ARG A 104 -4.71 -3.16 -12.33
C ARG A 104 -3.46 -2.35 -12.02
N GLU A 105 -3.57 -1.03 -11.86
CA GLU A 105 -2.44 -0.19 -11.47
C GLU A 105 -1.92 -0.51 -10.08
N VAL A 106 -2.82 -0.68 -9.09
CA VAL A 106 -2.41 -1.12 -7.75
C VAL A 106 -1.73 -2.48 -7.81
N LEU A 107 -2.30 -3.46 -8.53
CA LEU A 107 -1.68 -4.78 -8.70
C LEU A 107 -0.30 -4.69 -9.37
N ARG A 108 -0.14 -3.84 -10.37
CA ARG A 108 1.16 -3.61 -11.03
C ARG A 108 2.19 -3.12 -10.02
N VAL A 109 1.84 -2.12 -9.21
CA VAL A 109 2.74 -1.58 -8.17
C VAL A 109 3.09 -2.64 -7.12
N LEU A 110 2.10 -3.41 -6.64
CA LEU A 110 2.33 -4.46 -5.64
C LEU A 110 3.21 -5.60 -6.19
N ARG A 111 3.05 -5.98 -7.47
CA ARG A 111 3.92 -6.94 -8.13
C ARG A 111 5.35 -6.43 -8.25
N SER A 112 5.55 -5.19 -8.70
CA SER A 112 6.87 -4.56 -8.75
C SER A 112 7.55 -4.56 -7.37
N LYS A 113 6.78 -4.34 -6.30
CA LYS A 113 7.28 -4.44 -4.93
C LYS A 113 7.69 -5.87 -4.54
N LEU A 114 6.87 -6.87 -4.87
CA LEU A 114 7.21 -8.28 -4.63
C LEU A 114 8.47 -8.70 -5.40
N GLU A 115 8.60 -8.29 -6.66
CA GLU A 115 9.78 -8.55 -7.48
C GLU A 115 11.03 -7.87 -6.91
N LEU A 116 10.90 -6.63 -6.44
CA LEU A 116 11.99 -5.92 -5.78
C LEU A 116 12.40 -6.65 -4.49
N TRP A 117 11.43 -7.08 -3.69
CA TRP A 117 11.67 -7.84 -2.47
C TRP A 117 12.40 -9.16 -2.76
N GLU A 118 12.01 -9.88 -3.81
CA GLU A 118 12.71 -11.10 -4.26
C GLU A 118 14.15 -10.82 -4.68
N ARG A 119 14.37 -9.80 -5.53
CA ARG A 119 15.71 -9.42 -6.00
C ARG A 119 16.64 -9.02 -4.87
N LEU A 120 16.10 -8.36 -3.85
CA LEU A 120 16.86 -7.94 -2.67
C LEU A 120 17.03 -9.06 -1.63
N GLY A 121 16.40 -10.23 -1.84
CA GLY A 121 16.54 -11.40 -0.98
C GLY A 121 15.71 -11.36 0.30
N ALA A 122 14.52 -10.76 0.26
CA ALA A 122 13.59 -10.74 1.38
C ALA A 122 13.25 -12.17 1.85
N ASP A 123 13.44 -12.46 3.14
CA ASP A 123 13.19 -13.77 3.72
C ASP A 123 12.46 -13.70 5.07
N ALA A 124 12.11 -14.87 5.65
CA ALA A 124 11.33 -14.93 6.88
C ALA A 124 11.95 -14.23 8.08
N HIS A 125 13.24 -13.98 8.03
CA HIS A 125 14.03 -13.51 9.15
C HIS A 125 14.54 -12.09 8.92
N ASP A 126 14.03 -11.42 7.89
CA ASP A 126 14.51 -10.11 7.46
C ASP A 126 16.04 -10.12 7.32
N SER A 127 16.61 -11.21 6.80
CA SER A 127 18.06 -11.39 6.82
C SER A 127 18.80 -10.37 5.96
N LYS A 128 18.09 -9.74 5.00
CA LYS A 128 18.59 -8.71 4.08
C LYS A 128 17.87 -7.39 4.30
N GLY A 129 18.63 -6.30 4.15
CA GLY A 129 18.17 -4.94 4.35
C GLY A 129 18.97 -3.94 3.51
N LEU A 130 18.51 -2.70 3.52
CA LEU A 130 19.24 -1.56 3.00
C LEU A 130 20.06 -0.92 4.11
N ILE A 131 21.30 -0.57 3.82
CA ILE A 131 22.10 0.30 4.67
C ILE A 131 21.94 1.71 4.11
N VAL A 132 21.31 2.58 4.88
CA VAL A 132 20.92 3.92 4.46
C VAL A 132 21.57 4.95 5.38
N ALA A 133 22.10 6.03 4.79
CA ALA A 133 22.54 7.20 5.50
C ALA A 133 21.47 8.29 5.47
N PHE A 134 21.22 8.94 6.60
CA PHE A 134 20.27 10.03 6.73
C PHE A 134 20.81 11.13 7.62
N HIS A 135 20.26 12.33 7.45
CA HIS A 135 20.61 13.48 8.27
C HIS A 135 19.70 13.58 9.49
N CYS A 136 20.30 13.73 10.66
CA CYS A 136 19.62 13.97 11.92
C CYS A 136 20.41 15.00 12.73
N GLU A 137 19.81 16.16 13.01
CA GLU A 137 20.39 17.21 13.87
C GLU A 137 21.87 17.50 13.54
N SER A 138 22.14 17.79 12.27
CA SER A 138 23.48 18.08 11.71
C SER A 138 24.48 16.92 11.72
N LYS A 139 24.05 15.68 11.98
CA LYS A 139 24.89 14.48 11.90
C LYS A 139 24.33 13.49 10.88
N THR A 140 25.22 12.87 10.12
CA THR A 140 24.87 11.71 9.30
C THR A 140 24.81 10.47 10.19
N VAL A 141 23.65 9.83 10.24
CA VAL A 141 23.45 8.56 10.93
C VAL A 141 23.23 7.48 9.88
N LYS A 142 23.78 6.29 10.13
CA LYS A 142 23.60 5.12 9.27
C LYS A 142 22.69 4.13 9.98
N LEU A 143 21.71 3.59 9.25
CA LEU A 143 20.85 2.52 9.74
C LEU A 143 20.74 1.40 8.72
N TRP A 144 20.57 0.19 9.25
CA TRP A 144 20.13 -0.95 8.48
C TRP A 144 18.61 -1.08 8.62
N VAL A 145 17.93 -1.11 7.48
CA VAL A 145 16.47 -1.18 7.37
C VAL A 145 16.10 -2.48 6.65
N PRO A 146 15.35 -3.39 7.30
CA PRO A 146 14.83 -4.59 6.65
C PRO A 146 14.08 -4.28 5.35
N ILE A 147 14.28 -5.08 4.31
CA ILE A 147 13.58 -4.88 3.02
C ILE A 147 12.05 -4.89 3.19
N THR A 148 11.55 -5.75 4.07
CA THR A 148 10.10 -5.98 4.26
C THR A 148 9.39 -4.85 5.01
N VAL A 149 10.12 -3.90 5.61
CA VAL A 149 9.53 -2.72 6.25
C VAL A 149 9.57 -1.48 5.36
N LEU A 150 10.15 -1.58 4.16
CA LEU A 150 10.16 -0.50 3.18
C LEU A 150 8.84 -0.47 2.42
N PHE A 151 8.13 0.66 2.52
CA PHE A 151 6.91 0.90 1.76
C PHE A 151 7.21 1.57 0.41
N GLY A 152 8.22 2.42 0.32
CA GLY A 152 8.61 3.06 -0.94
C GLY A 152 9.40 4.35 -0.74
N LEU A 153 9.40 5.15 -1.80
CA LEU A 153 9.88 6.53 -1.81
C LEU A 153 8.67 7.47 -1.89
N VAL A 154 8.77 8.62 -1.23
CA VAL A 154 7.74 9.67 -1.26
C VAL A 154 8.43 11.02 -1.39
N SER A 155 7.84 11.91 -2.17
CA SER A 155 8.32 13.29 -2.37
C SER A 155 7.86 14.23 -1.25
N ASP A 156 8.54 15.35 -1.09
CA ASP A 156 8.13 16.40 -0.13
C ASP A 156 6.70 16.91 -0.39
N ALA A 157 6.31 17.02 -1.66
CA ALA A 157 4.96 17.43 -2.07
C ALA A 157 3.89 16.44 -1.57
N GLU A 158 4.13 15.14 -1.71
CA GLU A 158 3.22 14.09 -1.25
C GLU A 158 3.15 14.03 0.28
N LEU A 159 4.25 14.27 0.99
CA LEU A 159 4.26 14.36 2.45
C LEU A 159 3.48 15.55 2.99
N SER A 160 3.51 16.68 2.30
CA SER A 160 2.75 17.87 2.71
C SER A 160 1.24 17.71 2.58
N ALA A 161 0.78 16.78 1.75
CA ALA A 161 -0.63 16.52 1.48
C ALA A 161 -1.27 15.51 2.46
N ASP A 162 -0.48 14.74 3.20
CA ASP A 162 -0.94 13.67 4.09
C ASP A 162 -0.63 14.00 5.57
N SER A 163 -1.67 14.41 6.31
CA SER A 163 -1.56 14.82 7.71
C SER A 163 -1.29 13.68 8.69
N ASP A 164 -1.46 12.42 8.27
CA ASP A 164 -1.38 11.25 9.15
C ASP A 164 0.02 10.61 9.16
N LEU A 165 0.92 11.05 8.28
CA LEU A 165 2.32 10.59 8.25
C LEU A 165 3.15 11.31 9.31
N VAL A 166 3.70 10.54 10.26
CA VAL A 166 4.62 11.07 11.27
C VAL A 166 5.91 11.47 10.57
N GLN A 167 6.04 12.76 10.29
CA GLN A 167 7.27 13.37 9.79
C GLN A 167 8.30 13.40 10.91
N THR A 168 9.43 12.74 10.72
CA THR A 168 10.59 13.01 11.56
C THR A 168 11.82 12.66 10.73
N VAL A 169 12.30 13.61 9.94
CA VAL A 169 13.39 14.49 10.36
C VAL A 169 13.69 15.48 9.22
N VAL A 170 13.88 16.73 9.65
CA VAL A 170 14.22 17.91 8.86
C VAL A 170 15.62 17.80 8.24
N GLY A 171 15.67 17.96 6.92
CA GLY A 171 16.87 18.13 6.10
C GLY A 171 16.45 18.43 4.66
N ALA A 172 17.30 19.11 3.89
CA ALA A 172 17.04 19.46 2.49
C ALA A 172 17.09 18.21 1.58
N SER A 173 16.13 17.30 1.74
CA SER A 173 15.95 16.12 0.91
C SER A 173 14.67 16.31 0.10
N GLU A 174 14.75 16.11 -1.22
CA GLU A 174 13.57 16.13 -2.09
C GLU A 174 12.80 14.81 -2.03
N GLU A 175 13.45 13.74 -1.54
CA GLU A 175 12.91 12.39 -1.45
C GLU A 175 13.05 11.81 -0.03
N PHE A 176 12.08 10.99 0.36
CA PHE A 176 12.00 10.36 1.67
C PHE A 176 11.74 8.87 1.51
N LEU A 177 12.40 8.05 2.32
CA LEU A 177 12.08 6.64 2.44
C LEU A 177 10.91 6.46 3.40
N LEU A 178 9.86 5.79 2.92
CA LEU A 178 8.72 5.43 3.73
C LEU A 178 8.96 4.06 4.38
N ILE A 179 9.02 4.05 5.71
CA ILE A 179 9.42 2.89 6.52
C ILE A 179 8.34 2.59 7.56
N GLU A 180 7.98 1.33 7.73
CA GLU A 180 7.08 0.91 8.79
C GLU A 180 7.78 0.88 10.16
N ALA A 181 7.33 1.74 11.08
CA ALA A 181 7.79 1.76 12.48
C ALA A 181 6.75 1.13 13.43
N VAL A 182 7.10 1.05 14.72
CA VAL A 182 6.22 0.46 15.76
C VAL A 182 4.92 1.25 15.93
N ASN A 183 4.96 2.57 15.75
CA ASN A 183 3.84 3.48 15.99
C ASN A 183 3.16 3.94 14.69
N GLY A 184 3.44 3.29 13.55
CA GLY A 184 2.93 3.69 12.25
C GLY A 184 4.03 3.91 11.21
N PRO A 185 3.65 4.25 9.96
CA PRO A 185 4.60 4.61 8.92
C PRO A 185 5.35 5.90 9.26
N VAL A 186 6.62 5.94 8.90
CA VAL A 186 7.53 7.06 9.11
C VAL A 186 8.19 7.40 7.78
N ALA A 187 8.20 8.67 7.43
CA ALA A 187 8.96 9.18 6.31
C ALA A 187 10.31 9.72 6.80
N LEU A 188 11.40 9.20 6.25
CA LEU A 188 12.75 9.53 6.65
C LEU A 188 13.56 10.04 5.47
N GLY A 189 14.01 11.30 5.54
CA GLY A 189 14.87 11.91 4.53
C GLY A 189 16.23 11.23 4.55
N PHE A 190 16.64 10.68 3.41
CA PHE A 190 17.92 9.98 3.28
C PHE A 190 18.83 10.72 2.32
N THR A 191 20.14 10.54 2.46
CA THR A 191 21.11 11.11 1.52
C THR A 191 21.71 10.09 0.59
N GLU A 192 21.82 8.85 1.05
CA GLU A 192 22.46 7.80 0.26
C GLU A 192 21.96 6.42 0.69
N ILE A 193 21.68 5.56 -0.29
CA ILE A 193 21.58 4.12 -0.08
C ILE A 193 22.98 3.54 -0.32
N ILE A 194 23.66 3.19 0.76
CA ILE A 194 25.08 2.79 0.73
C ILE A 194 25.25 1.41 0.11
N ALA A 195 24.43 0.44 0.56
CA ALA A 195 24.54 -0.95 0.13
C ALA A 195 23.26 -1.74 0.45
N THR A 196 23.15 -2.90 -0.19
CA THR A 196 22.25 -3.98 0.25
C THR A 196 23.10 -5.00 1.00
N GLY A 197 22.59 -5.52 2.12
CA GLY A 197 23.42 -6.39 2.97
C GLY A 197 22.64 -7.08 4.06
N THR A 198 23.30 -8.05 4.69
CA THR A 198 22.77 -8.70 5.88
C THR A 198 22.89 -7.80 7.10
N ARG A 199 22.16 -8.16 8.16
CA ARG A 199 22.34 -7.54 9.48
C ARG A 199 23.80 -7.63 9.98
N LEU A 200 24.49 -8.73 9.66
CA LEU A 200 25.89 -8.92 10.02
C LEU A 200 26.82 -7.98 9.24
N ASP A 201 26.55 -7.79 7.95
CA ASP A 201 27.30 -6.83 7.11
C ASP A 201 27.18 -5.40 7.66
N ALA A 202 25.98 -5.03 8.12
CA ALA A 202 25.75 -3.75 8.79
C ALA A 202 26.52 -3.62 10.12
N LEU A 203 26.59 -4.67 10.93
CA LEU A 203 27.41 -4.66 12.16
C LEU A 203 28.89 -4.43 11.87
N HIS A 204 29.43 -5.11 10.85
CA HIS A 204 30.83 -4.92 10.44
C HIS A 204 31.13 -3.50 9.97
N LEU A 205 30.11 -2.80 9.45
CA LEU A 205 30.19 -1.39 9.04
C LEU A 205 29.91 -0.40 10.20
N GLY A 206 29.73 -0.89 11.43
CA GLY A 206 29.43 -0.06 12.60
C GLY A 206 28.03 0.58 12.54
N VAL A 207 27.12 0.01 11.76
CA VAL A 207 25.76 0.53 11.53
C VAL A 207 24.80 -0.04 12.57
N SER A 208 23.90 0.79 13.12
CA SER A 208 22.85 0.30 14.01
C SER A 208 21.89 -0.61 13.23
N THR A 209 21.61 -1.79 13.79
CA THR A 209 20.94 -2.90 13.09
C THR A 209 19.45 -3.01 13.36
N SER A 210 18.89 -2.09 14.13
CA SER A 210 17.46 -2.11 14.45
C SER A 210 16.93 -0.70 14.30
N PHE A 211 16.35 -0.42 13.13
CA PHE A 211 15.61 0.82 12.88
C PHE A 211 14.57 1.06 13.99
N LYS A 212 13.86 0.01 14.42
CA LYS A 212 12.84 0.11 15.48
C LYS A 212 13.41 0.54 16.83
N GLU A 213 14.56 -0.01 17.24
CA GLU A 213 15.22 0.40 18.49
C GLU A 213 15.76 1.82 18.38
N TRP A 214 16.39 2.15 17.26
CA TRP A 214 16.89 3.49 17.01
C TRP A 214 15.75 4.52 17.04
N TRP A 215 14.65 4.24 16.34
CA TRP A 215 13.46 5.08 16.27
C TRP A 215 12.83 5.30 17.64
N HIS A 216 12.68 4.23 18.43
CA HIS A 216 12.11 4.31 19.76
C HIS A 216 12.98 5.15 20.71
N LEU A 217 14.31 5.05 20.61
CA LEU A 217 15.23 5.91 21.38
C LEU A 217 15.21 7.36 20.90
N PHE A 218 15.14 7.59 19.59
CA PHE A 218 15.05 8.91 19.00
C PHE A 218 13.75 9.62 19.42
N HIS A 219 12.61 8.95 19.28
CA HIS A 219 11.30 9.48 19.65
C HIS A 219 11.18 9.79 21.15
N LYS A 220 11.80 8.98 22.03
CA LYS A 220 11.84 9.30 23.46
C LYS A 220 12.61 10.59 23.75
N ARG A 221 13.70 10.84 23.04
CA ARG A 221 14.51 12.05 23.22
C ARG A 221 13.76 13.29 22.75
N THR A 222 13.15 13.25 21.57
CA THR A 222 12.43 14.41 21.00
C THR A 222 11.20 14.80 21.83
N VAL A 223 10.43 13.84 22.34
CA VAL A 223 9.29 14.13 23.25
C VAL A 223 9.78 14.69 24.58
N SER A 224 10.84 14.13 25.16
CA SER A 224 11.40 14.64 26.42
C SER A 224 11.97 16.06 26.31
N SER A 225 12.44 16.46 25.12
CA SER A 225 12.90 17.83 24.87
C SER A 225 11.77 18.82 24.62
N SER A 226 10.60 18.38 24.12
CA SER A 226 9.45 19.28 23.92
C SER A 226 8.65 19.51 25.20
N GLU A 227 8.70 18.59 26.16
CA GLU A 227 8.05 18.76 27.48
C GLU A 227 8.90 19.57 28.47
N ALA A 228 10.18 19.80 28.15
CA ALA A 228 11.13 20.54 28.98
C ALA A 228 11.36 22.00 28.52
N ALA A 229 10.68 22.44 27.46
CA ALA A 229 10.73 23.79 26.88
C ALA A 229 9.40 24.52 27.11
#